data_AF-A0A927R4Q6-F1
#
_entry.id   AF-A0A927R4Q6-F1
#
_cell.length_a   1.000
_cell.length_b   1.000
_cell.length_c   1.000
_cell.angle_alpha   90.00
_cell.angle_beta   90.00
_cell.angle_gamma   90.00
#
_symmetry.space_group_name_H-M   'P 1'
#
loop_
_entity.id
_entity.type
_entity.pdbx_description
1 polymer ?
#
loop_
_entity_poly.entity_id
_entity_poly.type
_entity_poly.pdbx_seq_one_letter_code
_entity_poly.pdbx_strand_id
1 'polypeptide(L)'
;MSYRAGERFGAHLVRAATFVRRRWRGGLDPDEVYAYLHMVADEMEQLQREATTARTEAERIREGLRQWRSRHVGCRFVDPPTWCVKQSPRPRSGSRSADDSEPDQPPRNGGHW
;
A
#
# COMPACT_ATOMS: atom_id res chain seq x y z
N MET A 1 22.14 -4.76 8.35
CA MET A 1 22.11 -6.24 8.40
C MET A 1 21.14 -6.70 7.33
N SER A 2 21.63 -6.95 6.11
CA SER A 2 20.78 -7.27 4.96
C SER A 2 20.72 -8.78 4.79
N TYR A 3 19.51 -9.35 4.80
CA TYR A 3 19.27 -10.77 4.66
C TYR A 3 19.75 -11.29 3.28
N ARG A 4 21.02 -11.69 3.19
CA ARG A 4 21.56 -12.52 2.10
C ARG A 4 21.10 -13.99 2.22
N ALA A 5 19.87 -14.20 2.72
CA ALA A 5 19.31 -15.51 2.98
C ALA A 5 18.90 -16.24 1.69
N GLY A 6 18.65 -15.50 0.60
CA GLY A 6 18.25 -16.08 -0.68
C GLY A 6 19.33 -16.86 -1.44
N GLU A 7 20.61 -16.72 -1.08
CA GLU A 7 21.70 -17.44 -1.77
C GLU A 7 21.98 -18.83 -1.19
N ARG A 8 21.49 -19.16 0.01
CA ARG A 8 21.87 -20.41 0.70
C ARG A 8 20.86 -21.54 0.56
N PHE A 9 19.62 -21.24 0.20
CA PHE A 9 18.55 -22.22 0.00
C PHE A 9 17.65 -21.72 -1.14
N GLY A 10 17.76 -22.36 -2.31
CA GLY A 10 16.91 -22.09 -3.47
C GLY A 10 16.08 -23.32 -3.83
N ALA A 11 14.95 -23.14 -4.50
CA ALA A 11 14.06 -24.24 -4.91
C ALA A 11 14.80 -25.36 -5.65
N HIS A 12 15.78 -25.01 -6.49
CA HIS A 12 16.64 -25.97 -7.18
C HIS A 12 17.47 -26.85 -6.22
N LEU A 13 17.98 -26.29 -5.12
CA LEU A 13 18.71 -27.06 -4.10
C LEU A 13 17.77 -27.99 -3.33
N VAL A 14 16.54 -27.56 -3.08
CA VAL A 14 15.51 -28.39 -2.44
C VAL A 14 15.15 -29.59 -3.33
N ARG A 15 14.93 -29.36 -4.64
CA ARG A 15 14.68 -30.43 -5.62
C ARG A 15 15.88 -31.38 -5.77
N ALA A 16 17.10 -30.87 -5.62
CA ALA A 16 18.33 -31.66 -5.74
C ALA A 16 18.70 -32.41 -4.44
N ALA A 17 17.99 -32.17 -3.34
CA ALA A 17 18.26 -32.85 -2.07
C ALA A 17 18.01 -34.35 -2.23
N THR A 18 18.98 -35.16 -1.82
CA THR A 18 18.87 -36.61 -1.84
C THR A 18 19.12 -37.17 -0.45
N PHE A 19 18.22 -38.04 -0.01
CA PHE A 19 18.37 -38.77 1.25
C PHE A 19 18.76 -40.21 0.97
N VAL A 20 19.82 -40.67 1.63
CA VAL A 20 20.27 -42.07 1.52
C VAL A 20 19.17 -42.96 2.10
N ARG A 21 18.66 -43.92 1.32
CA ARG A 21 17.75 -44.99 1.79
C ARG A 21 18.49 -45.89 2.78
N ARG A 22 18.69 -45.45 4.03
CA ARG A 22 19.11 -46.33 5.11
C ARG A 22 17.91 -47.16 5.53
N ARG A 23 18.07 -48.48 5.47
CA ARG A 23 17.10 -49.51 5.80
C ARG A 23 16.88 -49.61 7.33
N TRP A 24 16.54 -48.49 7.97
CA TRP A 24 16.23 -48.43 9.40
C TRP A 24 14.73 -48.57 9.61
N ARG A 25 14.34 -49.48 10.51
CA ARG A 25 12.94 -49.69 10.89
C ARG A 25 12.46 -48.44 11.64
N GLY A 26 11.64 -47.60 10.99
CA GLY A 26 11.02 -46.42 11.62
C GLY A 26 11.33 -45.05 10.99
N GLY A 27 11.89 -44.98 9.77
CA GLY A 27 12.06 -43.71 9.04
C GLY A 27 10.79 -43.27 8.31
N LEU A 28 10.72 -41.97 7.93
CA LEU A 28 9.69 -41.45 7.02
C LEU A 28 9.76 -42.15 5.66
N ASP A 29 8.60 -42.30 5.01
CA ASP A 29 8.51 -42.78 3.64
C ASP A 29 9.28 -41.83 2.71
N PRO A 30 10.33 -42.32 2.00
CA PRO A 30 11.08 -41.49 1.07
C PRO A 30 10.18 -40.80 0.03
N ASP A 31 9.14 -41.47 -0.44
CA ASP A 31 8.29 -40.94 -1.52
C ASP A 31 7.43 -39.77 -0.99
N GLU A 32 6.93 -39.87 0.25
CA GLU A 32 6.23 -38.78 0.94
C GLU A 32 7.15 -37.58 1.19
N VAL A 33 8.40 -37.82 1.60
CA VAL A 33 9.40 -36.76 1.81
C VAL A 33 9.68 -36.03 0.51
N TYR A 34 9.92 -36.75 -0.59
CA TYR A 34 10.19 -36.12 -1.88
C TYR A 34 8.97 -35.35 -2.42
N ALA A 35 7.76 -35.87 -2.23
CA ALA A 35 6.53 -35.15 -2.59
C ALA A 35 6.40 -33.83 -1.81
N TYR A 36 6.66 -33.85 -0.50
CA TYR A 36 6.64 -32.65 0.33
C TYR A 36 7.73 -31.65 -0.09
N LEU A 37 8.96 -32.12 -0.38
CA LEU A 37 10.03 -31.25 -0.85
C LEU A 37 9.72 -30.59 -2.20
N HIS A 38 9.01 -31.27 -3.10
CA HIS A 38 8.54 -30.66 -4.35
C HIS A 38 7.56 -29.52 -4.09
N MET A 39 6.59 -29.72 -3.19
CA MET A 39 5.64 -28.68 -2.78
C MET A 39 6.37 -27.47 -2.17
N VAL A 40 7.33 -27.71 -1.27
CA VAL A 40 8.15 -26.65 -0.67
C VAL A 40 8.95 -25.89 -1.74
N ALA A 41 9.53 -26.60 -2.71
CA ALA A 41 10.27 -25.97 -3.79
C ALA A 41 9.36 -25.07 -4.66
N ASP A 42 8.14 -25.50 -4.96
CA ASP A 42 7.16 -24.72 -5.72
C ASP A 42 6.72 -23.47 -4.93
N GLU A 43 6.47 -23.58 -3.63
CA GLU A 43 6.16 -22.42 -2.79
C GLU A 43 7.32 -21.42 -2.70
N MET A 44 8.57 -21.91 -2.60
CA MET A 44 9.75 -21.04 -2.62
C MET A 44 9.88 -20.28 -3.94
N GLU A 45 9.61 -20.92 -5.08
CA GLU A 45 9.57 -20.25 -6.37
C GLU A 45 8.48 -19.19 -6.43
N GLN A 46 7.30 -19.50 -5.91
CA GLN A 46 6.18 -18.57 -5.87
C GLN A 46 6.52 -17.33 -5.04
N LEU A 47 7.02 -17.51 -3.81
CA LEU A 47 7.44 -16.41 -2.94
C LEU A 47 8.57 -15.58 -3.56
N GLN A 48 9.50 -16.23 -4.27
CA GLN A 48 10.57 -15.52 -4.96
C GLN A 48 10.03 -14.65 -6.09
N ARG A 49 9.06 -15.14 -6.88
CA ARG A 49 8.38 -14.35 -7.93
C ARG A 49 7.65 -13.16 -7.34
N GLU A 50 6.90 -13.36 -6.25
CA GLU A 50 6.21 -12.29 -5.54
C GLU A 50 7.18 -11.23 -5.01
N ALA A 51 8.28 -11.64 -4.40
CA ALA A 51 9.32 -10.73 -3.91
C ALA A 51 9.96 -9.91 -5.05
N THR A 52 10.24 -10.53 -6.21
CA THR A 52 10.76 -9.80 -7.37
C THR A 52 9.75 -8.80 -7.94
N THR A 53 8.46 -9.14 -7.92
CA THR A 53 7.37 -8.26 -8.36
C THR A 53 7.26 -7.05 -7.44
N ALA A 54 7.15 -7.27 -6.13
CA ALA A 54 7.08 -6.21 -5.13
C ALA A 54 8.32 -5.29 -5.17
N ARG A 55 9.51 -5.86 -5.40
CA ARG A 55 10.74 -5.06 -5.58
C ARG A 55 10.67 -4.18 -6.82
N THR A 56 10.20 -4.72 -7.95
CA THR A 56 10.04 -3.98 -9.20
C THR A 56 9.04 -2.83 -9.02
N GLU A 57 7.93 -3.07 -8.34
CA GLU A 57 6.93 -2.05 -8.01
C GLU A 57 7.51 -0.95 -7.11
N ALA A 58 8.22 -1.34 -6.05
CA ALA A 58 8.89 -0.39 -5.16
C ALA A 58 9.93 0.46 -5.92
N GLU A 59 10.68 -0.13 -6.86
CA GLU A 59 11.62 0.59 -7.71
C GLU A 59 10.93 1.58 -8.64
N ARG A 60 9.79 1.20 -9.25
CA ARG A 60 8.94 2.11 -10.06
C ARG A 60 8.44 3.30 -9.24
N ILE A 61 7.96 3.08 -8.02
CA ILE A 61 7.48 4.14 -7.12
C ILE A 61 8.63 5.10 -6.76
N ARG A 62 9.79 4.55 -6.35
CA ARG A 62 10.97 5.37 -6.03
C ARG A 62 11.40 6.22 -7.22
N GLU A 63 11.32 5.67 -8.43
CA GLU A 63 11.65 6.40 -9.64
C GLU A 63 10.65 7.51 -9.96
N GLY A 64 9.35 7.24 -9.84
CA GLY A 64 8.31 8.28 -9.95
C GLY A 64 8.52 9.41 -8.95
N LEU A 65 8.88 9.10 -7.70
CA LEU A 65 9.18 10.09 -6.67
C LEU A 65 10.44 10.90 -6.98
N ARG A 66 11.50 10.27 -7.49
CA ARG A 66 12.71 10.98 -7.92
C ARG A 66 12.42 11.96 -9.05
N GLN A 67 11.64 11.53 -10.03
CA GLN A 67 11.24 12.37 -11.16
C GLN A 67 10.35 13.54 -10.71
N TRP A 68 9.35 13.27 -9.87
CA TRP A 68 8.51 14.31 -9.28
C TRP A 68 9.35 15.32 -8.50
N ARG A 69 10.23 14.84 -7.60
CA ARG A 69 11.13 15.71 -6.84
C ARG A 69 11.99 16.55 -7.76
N SER A 70 12.60 15.95 -8.79
CA SER A 70 13.42 16.67 -9.77
C SER A 70 12.66 17.79 -10.47
N ARG A 71 11.39 17.55 -10.84
CA ARG A 71 10.53 18.58 -11.46
C ARG A 71 10.13 19.68 -10.49
N HIS A 72 10.14 19.42 -9.19
CA HIS A 72 9.67 20.35 -8.17
C HIS A 72 10.78 20.96 -7.31
N VAL A 73 12.07 20.71 -7.61
CA VAL A 73 13.21 21.37 -6.95
C VAL A 73 13.11 22.91 -7.00
N GLY A 74 12.42 23.48 -8.00
CA GLY A 74 12.16 24.91 -8.14
C GLY A 74 10.76 25.38 -7.71
N CYS A 75 9.84 24.48 -7.37
CA CYS A 75 8.49 24.85 -6.94
C CYS A 75 8.53 25.31 -5.48
N ARG A 76 8.73 26.62 -5.26
CA ARG A 76 8.44 27.22 -3.96
C ARG A 76 6.92 27.36 -3.83
N PHE A 77 6.36 26.76 -2.79
CA PHE A 77 5.05 27.14 -2.29
C PHE A 77 5.16 28.62 -1.91
N VAL A 78 4.52 29.50 -2.68
CA VAL A 78 4.37 30.88 -2.29
C VAL A 78 3.33 30.85 -1.18
N ASP A 79 3.77 30.89 0.08
CA ASP A 79 2.86 31.19 1.17
C ASP A 79 2.08 32.45 0.77
N PRO A 80 0.74 32.42 0.77
CA PRO A 80 -0.02 33.61 0.49
C PRO A 80 0.44 34.67 1.50
N PRO A 81 0.76 35.89 1.05
CA PRO A 81 1.24 36.91 1.94
C PRO A 81 0.29 37.04 3.13
N THR A 82 0.82 37.04 4.34
CA THR A 82 0.06 37.09 5.59
C THR A 82 -0.87 38.31 5.70
N TRP A 83 -0.71 39.30 4.80
CA TRP A 83 -1.60 40.45 4.67
C TRP A 83 -2.93 40.14 3.95
N CYS A 84 -3.06 39.06 3.19
CA CYS A 84 -4.31 38.68 2.51
C CYS A 84 -5.38 38.11 3.46
N VAL A 85 -5.02 37.70 4.68
CA VAL A 85 -5.97 37.20 5.68
C VAL A 85 -6.76 38.35 6.36
N LYS A 86 -6.37 39.61 6.14
CA LYS A 86 -7.01 40.78 6.76
C LYS A 86 -8.11 41.45 5.91
N GLN A 87 -8.46 40.91 4.75
CA GLN A 87 -9.55 41.45 3.92
C GLN A 87 -10.72 40.48 3.81
N SER A 88 -11.27 40.05 4.95
CA SER A 88 -12.69 39.73 5.01
C SER A 88 -13.37 40.89 5.73
N PRO A 89 -14.09 41.78 5.02
CA PRO A 89 -14.91 42.78 5.68
C PRO A 89 -15.96 42.01 6.49
N ARG A 90 -15.86 42.09 7.82
CA ARG A 90 -16.94 41.64 8.70
C ARG A 90 -18.25 42.27 8.18
N PRO A 91 -19.35 41.51 8.03
CA PRO A 91 -20.63 42.11 7.71
C PRO A 91 -20.97 43.10 8.83
N ARG A 92 -21.15 44.36 8.42
CA ARG A 92 -21.42 45.49 9.30
C ARG A 92 -22.76 45.24 9.99
N SER A 93 -22.72 44.93 11.27
CA SER A 93 -23.90 44.91 12.13
C SER A 93 -24.46 46.34 12.26
N GLY A 94 -25.75 46.49 11.96
CA GLY A 94 -26.55 47.69 12.23
C GLY A 94 -27.59 47.91 11.14
N SER A 95 -28.81 47.36 11.28
CA SER A 95 -30.01 48.05 11.82
C SER A 95 -30.69 48.92 10.74
N ARG A 96 -32.00 48.90 10.44
CA ARG A 96 -33.23 48.32 11.03
C ARG A 96 -34.37 48.73 10.06
N SER A 97 -35.35 47.85 9.82
CA SER A 97 -36.78 48.12 9.55
C SER A 97 -37.40 46.76 9.22
N ALA A 98 -38.15 46.10 10.12
CA ALA A 98 -39.56 46.37 10.39
C ALA A 98 -40.32 46.56 9.07
N ASP A 99 -40.80 45.48 8.47
CA ASP A 99 -42.21 45.12 8.59
C ASP A 99 -42.51 43.76 7.96
N ASP A 100 -43.54 43.14 8.53
CA ASP A 100 -44.46 42.18 7.94
C ASP A 100 -44.10 40.70 7.68
N SER A 101 -44.76 39.88 8.51
CA SER A 101 -45.47 38.65 8.15
C SER A 101 -44.68 37.34 8.00
N GLU A 102 -44.45 36.69 9.15
CA GLU A 102 -44.57 35.23 9.30
C GLU A 102 -45.93 34.95 9.97
N PRO A 103 -46.75 34.03 9.45
CA PRO A 103 -46.82 32.75 10.15
C PRO A 103 -47.05 31.50 9.26
N ASP A 104 -46.58 30.37 9.81
CA ASP A 104 -47.21 29.05 9.77
C ASP A 104 -47.33 28.28 8.44
N GLN A 105 -46.42 27.33 8.18
CA GLN A 105 -46.57 25.90 8.57
C GLN A 105 -45.63 24.93 7.78
N PRO A 106 -45.16 23.84 8.42
CA PRO A 106 -44.50 22.67 7.78
C PRO A 106 -45.55 21.57 7.46
N PRO A 107 -45.19 20.32 7.06
CA PRO A 107 -44.00 19.78 6.40
C PRO A 107 -44.37 19.04 5.07
N ARG A 108 -43.41 18.76 4.17
CA ARG A 108 -43.54 17.58 3.29
C ARG A 108 -42.21 16.85 3.09
N ASN A 109 -42.10 15.77 3.85
CA ASN A 109 -41.20 14.64 3.66
C ASN A 109 -41.39 14.06 2.25
N GLY A 110 -40.29 13.84 1.54
CA GLY A 110 -40.26 13.23 0.21
C GLY A 110 -38.90 12.56 0.00
N GLY A 111 -38.71 11.39 0.61
CA GLY A 111 -37.62 10.50 0.23
C GLY A 111 -37.85 9.96 -1.18
N HIS A 112 -36.78 9.90 -1.97
CA HIS A 112 -36.49 8.93 -3.04
C HIS A 112 -35.22 9.42 -3.75
N TRP A 113 -34.07 8.79 -3.42
CA TRP A 113 -33.21 7.95 -4.27
C TRP A 113 -31.93 7.64 -3.50
#